data_AF-S4P6H6-F1
#
_entry.id   AF-S4P6H6-F1
#
_cell.length_a   1.000
_cell.length_b   1.000
_cell.length_c   1.000
_cell.angle_alpha   90.00
_cell.angle_beta   90.00
_cell.angle_gamma   90.00
#
_symmetry.space_group_name_H-M   'P 1'
#
loop_
_entity.id
_entity.type
_entity.pdbx_description
1 polymer ?
#
loop_
_entity_poly.entity_id
_entity_poly.type
_entity_poly.pdbx_seq_one_letter_code
_entity_poly.pdbx_strand_id
1 'polypeptide(L)' 'MKAWNVNWEIKHMMVQFEEGNIIFSVQSADCKVVHEFIGGYIFLSMRSKDANQTLDEELFHKLTGGWT' A
#
# COMPACT_ATOMS: atom_id res chain seq x y z
N MET A 1 5.89 -9.61 -3.26
CA MET A 1 5.92 -8.14 -3.40
C MET A 1 6.88 -7.59 -2.35
N LYS A 2 7.85 -6.75 -2.74
CA LYS A 2 8.91 -6.25 -1.85
C LYS A 2 8.66 -4.82 -1.37
N ALA A 3 8.25 -3.94 -2.29
CA ALA A 3 7.97 -2.53 -2.01
C ALA A 3 7.00 -1.97 -3.05
N TRP A 4 6.40 -0.82 -2.76
CA TRP A 4 5.65 -0.02 -3.72
C TRP A 4 5.88 1.47 -3.46
N ASN A 5 5.76 2.28 -4.50
CA ASN A 5 5.91 3.72 -4.43
C ASN A 5 4.99 4.41 -5.44
N VAL A 6 4.68 5.67 -5.18
CA VAL A 6 3.97 6.55 -6.09
C VAL A 6 4.93 7.62 -6.58
N ASN A 7 5.07 7.75 -7.90
CA ASN A 7 5.66 8.97 -8.47
C ASN A 7 4.54 10.02 -8.61
N TRP A 8 4.56 11.03 -7.75
CA TRP A 8 3.54 12.09 -7.70
C TRP A 8 3.59 13.06 -8.87
N GLU A 9 4.76 13.25 -9.49
CA GLU A 9 4.93 14.16 -10.62
C GLU A 9 4.19 13.65 -11.85
N ILE A 10 4.35 12.35 -12.15
CA ILE A 10 3.71 11.72 -13.31
C ILE A 10 2.47 10.90 -12.94
N LYS A 11 2.10 10.83 -11.67
CA LYS A 11 0.98 10.01 -11.14
C LYS A 11 1.03 8.54 -11.57
N HIS A 12 2.20 7.92 -11.41
CA HIS A 12 2.38 6.49 -11.69
C HIS A 12 2.61 5.72 -10.40
N MET A 13 2.03 4.52 -10.33
CA MET A 13 2.34 3.50 -9.34
C MET A 13 3.53 2.68 -9.82
N MET A 14 4.44 2.38 -8.91
CA MET A 14 5.51 1.39 -9.09
C MET A 14 5.37 0.32 -8.01
N VAL A 15 5.36 -0.95 -8.42
CA VAL A 15 5.34 -2.10 -7.51
C VAL A 15 6.54 -2.99 -7.82
N GLN A 16 7.35 -3.28 -6.82
CA GLN A 16 8.55 -4.08 -6.93
C GLN A 16 8.28 -5.54 -6.53
N PHE A 17 8.59 -6.46 -7.44
CA PHE A 17 8.55 -7.90 -7.22
C PHE A 17 9.96 -8.50 -7.28
N GLU A 18 10.05 -9.82 -7.11
CA GLU A 18 11.33 -10.54 -7.25
C GLU A 18 11.83 -10.58 -8.68
N GLU A 19 10.90 -10.73 -9.63
CA GLU A 19 11.20 -10.91 -11.06
C GLU A 19 11.25 -9.59 -11.85
N GLY A 20 10.99 -8.45 -11.20
CA GLY A 20 11.02 -7.13 -11.82
C GLY A 20 10.03 -6.13 -11.21
N ASN A 21 9.93 -4.97 -11.86
CA ASN A 21 9.06 -3.88 -11.45
C ASN A 21 7.86 -3.76 -12.40
N ILE A 22 6.68 -3.55 -11.84
CA ILE A 22 5.47 -3.18 -12.58
C ILE A 22 5.23 -1.68 -12.37
N ILE A 23 5.06 -0.95 -13.47
CA ILE A 23 4.78 0.49 -13.45
C ILE A 23 3.50 0.75 -14.25
N PHE A 24 2.55 1.48 -13.67
CA PHE A 24 1.28 1.79 -14.32
C PHE A 24 0.71 3.13 -13.86
N SER A 25 -0.10 3.75 -14.72
CA SER A 25 -0.90 4.93 -14.38
C SER A 25 -2.27 4.51 -13.84
N VAL A 26 -2.80 5.29 -12.88
CA VAL A 26 -4.15 5.07 -12.35
C VAL A 26 -5.13 5.94 -13.14
N GLN A 27 -6.15 5.32 -13.76
CA GLN A 27 -7.09 6.03 -14.64
C GLN A 27 -8.43 6.36 -13.97
N SER A 28 -8.94 5.47 -13.12
CA SER A 28 -10.27 5.57 -12.52
C SER A 28 -10.27 6.10 -11.07
N ALA A 29 -9.10 6.37 -10.50
CA ALA A 29 -8.93 6.84 -9.13
C ALA A 29 -7.62 7.61 -8.96
N ASP A 30 -7.40 8.19 -7.78
CA ASP A 30 -6.11 8.77 -7.41
C ASP A 30 -5.12 7.67 -7.01
N CYS A 31 -3.82 7.88 -7.24
CA CYS A 31 -2.76 6.98 -6.78
C CYS A 31 -2.80 6.75 -5.26
N LYS A 32 -3.28 7.72 -4.48
CA LYS A 32 -3.52 7.57 -3.03
C LYS A 32 -4.44 6.39 -2.73
N VAL A 33 -5.50 6.20 -3.52
CA VAL A 33 -6.45 5.10 -3.32
C VAL A 33 -5.75 3.76 -3.56
N VAL A 34 -5.06 3.60 -4.68
CA VAL A 34 -4.35 2.33 -4.99
C VAL A 34 -3.27 2.05 -3.95
N HIS A 35 -2.55 3.09 -3.50
CA HIS A 35 -1.58 2.96 -2.43
C HIS A 35 -2.23 2.44 -1.14
N GLU A 36 -3.31 3.09 -0.68
CA GLU A 36 -4.02 2.71 0.55
C GLU A 36 -4.54 1.28 0.48
N PHE A 37 -5.06 0.85 -0.68
CA PHE A 37 -5.51 -0.53 -0.89
C PHE A 37 -4.37 -1.55 -0.72
N ILE A 38 -3.20 -1.28 -1.30
CA ILE A 38 -2.04 -2.15 -1.16
C ILE A 38 -1.62 -2.25 0.31
N GLY A 39 -1.43 -1.10 0.98
CA GLY A 39 -1.04 -1.04 2.39
C GLY A 39 -2.06 -1.71 3.32
N GLY A 40 -3.35 -1.49 3.06
CA GLY A 40 -4.46 -2.06 3.81
C GLY A 40 -4.52 -3.59 3.68
N TYR A 41 -4.36 -4.14 2.48
CA TYR A 41 -4.33 -5.60 2.31
C TYR A 41 -3.11 -6.24 2.99
N ILE A 42 -1.94 -5.60 2.93
CA ILE A 42 -0.75 -6.05 3.65
C ILE A 42 -1.01 -6.03 5.16
N PHE A 43 -1.54 -4.93 5.70
CA PHE A 43 -1.92 -4.83 7.11
C PHE A 43 -2.90 -5.93 7.53
N LEU A 44 -3.97 -6.15 6.76
CA LEU A 44 -4.96 -7.20 7.05
C LEU A 44 -4.34 -8.60 7.04
N SER A 45 -3.34 -8.86 6.19
CA SER A 45 -2.62 -10.14 6.17
C SER A 45 -1.69 -10.36 7.35
N MET A 46 -1.27 -9.29 8.04
CA MET A 46 -0.41 -9.36 9.23
C MET A 46 -1.21 -9.57 10.53
N ARG A 47 -2.54 -9.42 10.48
CA ARG A 47 -3.41 -9.58 11.64
C ARG A 47 -3.46 -11.03 12.13
N SER A 48 -3.51 -11.22 13.44
CA SER A 48 -3.76 -12.52 14.05
C SER A 48 -5.18 -13.00 13.73
N LYS A 49 -5.39 -14.32 13.75
CA LYS A 49 -6.71 -14.96 13.73
C LYS A 49 -7.48 -14.78 15.04
N ASP A 50 -6.81 -14.31 16.10
CA ASP A 50 -7.44 -14.05 17.39
C ASP A 50 -8.42 -12.86 17.32
N ALA A 51 -9.64 -13.10 17.79
CA ALA A 51 -10.72 -12.11 17.76
C ALA A 51 -10.49 -10.90 18.67
N ASN A 52 -9.64 -11.04 19.71
CA ASN A 52 -9.38 -10.01 20.72
C ASN A 52 -8.08 -9.22 20.47
N GLN A 53 -7.53 -9.26 19.25
CA GLN A 53 -6.33 -8.47 18.95
C GLN A 53 -6.65 -6.97 19.01
N THR A 54 -5.80 -6.20 19.68
CA THR A 54 -5.83 -4.74 19.58
C THR A 54 -5.36 -4.32 18.19
N LEU A 55 -6.00 -3.31 17.62
CA LEU A 55 -5.60 -2.75 16.33
C LEU A 55 -4.27 -2.00 16.48
N ASP A 56 -3.28 -2.35 15.65
CA ASP A 56 -2.02 -1.60 15.54
C ASP A 56 -2.21 -0.42 14.56
N GLU A 57 -2.72 0.70 15.09
CA GLU A 57 -2.99 1.91 14.31
C GLU A 57 -1.71 2.53 13.73
N GLU A 58 -0.59 2.44 14.46
CA GLU A 58 0.69 2.98 14.02
C GLU A 58 1.18 2.24 12.77
N LEU A 59 1.15 0.91 12.79
CA LEU A 59 1.51 0.10 11.63
C LEU A 59 0.54 0.34 10.47
N PHE A 60 -0.76 0.45 10.73
CA PHE A 60 -1.74 0.77 9.70
C PHE A 60 -1.39 2.09 9.01
N HIS A 61 -1.18 3.16 9.75
CA HIS A 61 -0.84 4.48 9.20
C HIS A 61 0.54 4.51 8.53
N LYS A 62 1.48 3.68 8.96
CA LYS A 62 2.78 3.52 8.28
C LYS A 62 2.65 2.87 6.91
N LEU A 63 1.69 1.96 6.72
CA LEU A 63 1.47 1.24 5.47
C LEU A 63 0.50 1.96 4.51
N THR A 64 -0.44 2.75 5.02
CA THR A 64 -1.48 3.43 4.22
C THR A 64 -1.30 4.94 4.12
N GLY A 65 -0.45 5.52 4.97
CA GLY A 65 -0.09 6.93 4.99
C GLY A 65 1.28 7.22 4.36
N GLY A 66 1.75 8.47 4.51
CA GLY A 66 3.02 8.93 3.94
C GLY A 66 2.91 10.01 2.86
N TRP A 67 1.73 10.63 2.71
CA TRP A 67 1.42 11.66 1.69
C TRP A 67 1.36 13.10 2.22
N THR A 68 1.76 13.39 3.46
CA THR A 68 1.70 14.74 4.05
C THR A 68 2.84 15.63 3.59
#